data_AF-A0AA92V622-F1
#
_entry.id   AF-A0AA92V622-F1
#
_cell.length_a   1.000
_cell.length_b   1.000
_cell.length_c   1.000
_cell.angle_alpha   90.00
_cell.angle_beta   90.00
_cell.angle_gamma   90.00
#
_symmetry.space_group_name_H-M   'P 1'
#
loop_
_entity.id
_entity.type
_entity.pdbx_description
1 polymer ?
#
loop_
_entity_poly.entity_id
_entity_poly.type
_entity_poly.pdbx_seq_one_letter_code
_entity_poly.pdbx_strand_id
1 'polypeptide(L)'
;FTAETEINFTPRNDKDIAGLALLQKEDHNFVLGKTMKNGKLMITLTRAEKNNVTIASAPIKGGKLKLKVEGHDRYYDFYYAEEGGNWQLLAKGVDASNLSTQKSGGFLGACIGLYASSNKE
;
A
#
# COMPACT_ATOMS: atom_id res chain seq x y z
N PHE A 1 -13.87 -5.28 5.81
CA PHE A 1 -13.69 -3.92 6.35
C PHE A 1 -13.33 -2.98 5.20
N THR A 2 -13.40 -1.67 5.42
CA THR A 2 -12.89 -0.67 4.47
C THR A 2 -12.06 0.36 5.24
N ALA A 3 -10.91 0.75 4.70
CA ALA A 3 -10.09 1.83 5.21
C ALA A 3 -9.66 2.75 4.07
N GLU A 4 -9.79 4.06 4.28
CA GLU A 4 -9.53 5.09 3.26
C GLU A 4 -8.70 6.23 3.84
N THR A 5 -7.91 6.89 2.98
CA THR A 5 -7.23 8.14 3.32
C THR A 5 -7.01 8.99 2.08
N GLU A 6 -6.78 10.29 2.26
CA GLU A 6 -6.22 11.18 1.25
C GLU A 6 -4.79 11.54 1.68
N ILE A 7 -3.84 11.47 0.74
CA ILE A 7 -2.47 11.94 0.96
C ILE A 7 -2.17 13.13 0.04
N ASN A 8 -1.51 14.14 0.59
CA ASN A 8 -0.91 15.23 -0.18
C ASN A 8 0.60 15.18 0.00
N PHE A 9 1.26 14.41 -0.87
CA PHE A 9 2.68 14.12 -0.78
C PHE A 9 3.32 14.12 -2.17
N THR A 10 4.52 14.68 -2.28
CA THR A 10 5.32 14.67 -3.51
C THR A 10 6.67 14.02 -3.23
N PRO A 11 6.89 12.76 -3.66
CA PRO A 11 8.18 12.10 -3.49
C PRO A 11 9.26 12.82 -4.30
N ARG A 12 10.48 12.90 -3.76
CA ARG A 12 11.63 13.54 -4.42
C ARG A 12 12.48 12.55 -5.22
N ASN A 13 12.44 11.29 -4.83
CA ASN A 13 13.16 10.18 -5.48
C ASN A 13 12.42 8.85 -5.22
N ASP A 14 12.99 7.74 -5.69
CA ASP A 14 12.43 6.39 -5.59
C ASP A 14 12.52 5.75 -4.20
N LYS A 15 13.25 6.38 -3.26
CA LYS A 15 13.30 5.99 -1.84
C LYS A 15 12.18 6.62 -1.02
N ASP A 16 11.58 7.70 -1.52
CA ASP A 16 10.45 8.36 -0.89
C ASP A 16 9.14 7.60 -1.19
N ILE A 17 8.37 7.27 -0.15
CA ILE A 17 7.04 6.68 -0.25
C ILE A 17 6.12 7.18 0.85
N ALA A 18 4.86 7.46 0.52
CA ALA A 18 3.81 7.72 1.52
C ALA A 18 2.46 7.13 1.11
N GLY A 19 1.68 6.66 2.08
CA GLY A 19 0.37 6.07 1.85
C GLY A 19 -0.17 5.29 3.05
N LEU A 20 -0.68 4.09 2.80
CA LEU A 20 -1.24 3.18 3.79
C LEU A 20 -0.35 1.95 3.95
N ALA A 21 -0.13 1.52 5.19
CA ALA A 21 0.44 0.22 5.51
C ALA A 21 -0.61 -0.67 6.19
N LEU A 22 -0.62 -1.94 5.82
CA LEU A 22 -1.26 -3.01 6.57
C LEU A 22 -0.14 -3.86 7.17
N LEU A 23 0.05 -3.76 8.48
CA LEU A 23 1.25 -4.23 9.18
C LEU A 23 0.85 -5.28 10.21
N GLN A 24 1.46 -6.46 10.16
CA GLN A 24 1.46 -7.37 11.30
C GLN A 24 2.84 -7.39 11.98
N LYS A 25 3.91 -7.44 11.19
CA LYS A 25 5.31 -7.31 11.58
C LYS A 25 6.10 -6.60 10.48
N GLU A 26 7.30 -6.13 10.81
CA GLU A 26 8.18 -5.45 9.86
C GLU A 26 8.40 -6.25 8.57
N ASP A 27 8.50 -7.57 8.64
CA ASP A 27 8.70 -8.48 7.51
C ASP A 27 7.40 -9.10 6.95
N HIS A 28 6.24 -8.74 7.50
CA HIS A 28 4.91 -9.21 7.10
C HIS A 28 3.93 -8.04 7.00
N ASN A 29 3.88 -7.42 5.84
CA ASN A 29 3.08 -6.23 5.60
C ASN A 29 2.61 -6.09 4.15
N PHE A 30 1.72 -5.12 3.93
CA PHE A 30 1.50 -4.48 2.65
C PHE A 30 1.75 -2.98 2.78
N VAL A 31 2.29 -2.37 1.74
CA VAL A 31 2.38 -0.92 1.61
C VAL A 31 1.73 -0.51 0.29
N LEU A 32 0.64 0.25 0.37
CA LEU A 32 0.03 0.96 -0.75
C LEU A 32 0.45 2.42 -0.67
N GLY A 33 1.33 2.87 -1.56
CA GLY A 33 1.91 4.21 -1.44
C GLY A 33 2.33 4.87 -2.74
N LYS A 34 2.25 6.19 -2.74
CA LYS A 34 2.77 7.07 -3.78
C LYS A 34 4.29 7.17 -3.65
N THR A 35 4.99 6.91 -4.74
CA THR A 35 6.47 6.90 -4.82
C THR A 35 6.92 7.33 -6.22
N MET A 36 8.23 7.32 -6.46
CA MET A 36 8.79 7.44 -7.81
C MET A 36 9.35 6.10 -8.31
N LYS A 37 9.26 5.87 -9.62
CA LYS A 37 9.99 4.81 -10.31
C LYS A 37 10.48 5.31 -11.65
N ASN A 38 11.79 5.22 -11.90
CA ASN A 38 12.42 5.67 -13.14
C ASN A 38 12.01 7.11 -13.53
N GLY A 39 11.99 8.02 -12.55
CA GLY A 39 11.62 9.42 -12.75
C GLY A 39 10.12 9.71 -12.89
N LYS A 40 9.24 8.70 -12.80
CA LYS A 40 7.78 8.85 -12.92
C LYS A 40 7.09 8.69 -11.57
N LEU A 41 6.04 9.48 -11.33
CA LEU A 41 5.16 9.31 -10.18
C LEU A 41 4.31 8.05 -10.35
N MET A 42 4.32 7.21 -9.33
CA MET A 42 3.63 5.93 -9.33
C MET A 42 2.85 5.74 -8.04
N ILE A 43 1.69 5.09 -8.13
CA ILE A 43 1.13 4.34 -7.01
C ILE A 43 1.71 2.92 -7.08
N THR A 44 2.15 2.39 -5.94
CA THR A 44 2.68 1.03 -5.83
C THR A 44 2.02 0.31 -4.68
N LEU A 45 1.64 -0.94 -4.91
CA LEU A 45 1.30 -1.90 -3.88
C LEU A 45 2.44 -2.90 -3.75
N THR A 46 3.07 -2.96 -2.58
CA THR A 46 4.09 -3.96 -2.26
C THR A 46 3.63 -4.86 -1.12
N ARG A 47 4.14 -6.08 -1.11
CA ARG A 47 3.91 -7.09 -0.08
C ARG A 47 5.25 -7.57 0.46
N ALA A 48 5.39 -7.53 1.78
CA ALA A 48 6.50 -8.16 2.48
C ALA A 48 6.06 -9.52 3.05
N GLU A 49 6.85 -10.54 2.73
CA GLU A 49 6.87 -11.86 3.38
C GLU A 49 8.33 -12.30 3.50
N LYS A 50 9.09 -11.71 4.44
CA LYS A 50 10.57 -11.73 4.52
C LYS A 50 11.30 -11.02 3.38
N ASN A 51 10.76 -11.11 2.16
CA ASN A 51 11.20 -10.35 0.99
C ASN A 51 10.09 -9.42 0.53
N ASN A 52 10.46 -8.30 -0.09
CA ASN A 52 9.52 -7.32 -0.61
C ASN A 52 9.24 -7.57 -2.09
N VAL A 53 7.97 -7.70 -2.46
CA VAL A 53 7.51 -7.95 -3.84
C VAL A 53 6.49 -6.89 -4.25
N THR A 54 6.62 -6.35 -5.46
CA THR A 54 5.59 -5.48 -6.04
C THR A 54 4.44 -6.31 -6.58
N ILE A 55 3.24 -6.10 -6.05
CA ILE A 55 2.01 -6.77 -6.50
C ILE A 55 1.42 -6.04 -7.70
N ALA A 56 1.35 -4.70 -7.62
CA ALA A 56 0.78 -3.86 -8.66
C ALA A 56 1.39 -2.46 -8.61
N SER A 57 1.41 -1.79 -9.77
CA SER A 57 1.81 -0.39 -9.87
C SER A 57 1.14 0.26 -11.07
N ALA A 58 0.78 1.53 -10.93
CA ALA A 58 0.21 2.33 -12.00
C ALA A 58 0.82 3.74 -12.00
N PRO A 59 1.01 4.36 -13.19
CA PRO A 59 1.39 5.75 -13.27
C PRO A 59 0.24 6.62 -12.75
N ILE A 60 0.59 7.70 -12.06
CA ILE A 60 -0.35 8.70 -11.55
C ILE A 60 0.18 10.10 -11.84
N LYS A 61 -0.72 11.06 -11.75
CA LYS A 61 -0.43 12.49 -11.78
C LYS A 61 0.05 12.95 -10.39
N GLY A 62 0.57 14.18 -10.38
CA GLY A 62 0.88 14.89 -9.15
C GLY A 62 -0.37 15.25 -8.34
N GLY A 63 -0.15 15.92 -7.21
CA GLY A 63 -1.25 16.37 -6.34
C GLY A 63 -1.75 15.32 -5.37
N LYS A 64 -2.97 15.54 -4.88
CA LYS A 64 -3.62 14.71 -3.88
C LYS A 64 -3.99 13.35 -4.47
N LEU A 65 -3.88 12.32 -3.63
CA LEU A 65 -4.22 10.95 -4.00
C LEU A 65 -5.04 10.33 -2.88
N LYS A 66 -6.22 9.82 -3.22
CA LYS A 66 -7.02 9.01 -2.30
C LYS A 66 -6.62 7.56 -2.44
N LEU A 67 -6.52 6.86 -1.31
CA LEU A 67 -6.15 5.45 -1.23
C LEU A 67 -7.24 4.71 -0.47
N LYS A 68 -7.51 3.48 -0.89
CA LYS A 68 -8.50 2.62 -0.25
C LYS A 68 -8.07 1.17 -0.27
N VAL A 69 -8.35 0.48 0.83
CA VAL A 69 -8.29 -0.98 0.93
C VAL A 69 -9.64 -1.50 1.41
N GLU A 70 -10.15 -2.51 0.71
CA GLU A 70 -11.36 -3.24 1.08
C GLU A 70 -10.98 -4.68 1.39
N GLY A 71 -11.23 -5.10 2.63
CA GLY A 71 -10.96 -6.46 3.08
C GLY A 71 -12.22 -7.32 3.07
N HIS A 72 -12.19 -8.39 2.27
CA HIS A 72 -13.22 -9.42 2.17
C HIS A 72 -12.66 -10.76 2.69
N ASP A 73 -12.84 -11.00 3.99
CA ASP A 73 -12.24 -12.14 4.69
C ASP A 73 -10.72 -12.19 4.44
N ARG A 74 -10.19 -13.22 3.76
CA ARG A 74 -8.75 -13.34 3.46
C ARG A 74 -8.28 -12.53 2.23
N TYR A 75 -9.18 -11.97 1.43
CA TYR A 75 -8.86 -11.37 0.14
C TYR A 75 -9.10 -9.87 0.16
N TYR A 76 -8.07 -9.09 -0.17
CA TYR A 76 -8.12 -7.63 -0.13
C TYR A 76 -8.05 -7.04 -1.54
N ASP A 77 -8.85 -6.00 -1.74
CA ASP A 77 -8.89 -5.19 -2.94
C ASP A 77 -8.30 -3.81 -2.63
N PHE A 78 -7.43 -3.32 -3.51
CA PHE A 78 -6.69 -2.08 -3.35
C PHE A 78 -7.06 -1.10 -4.46
N TYR A 79 -7.37 0.13 -4.07
CA TYR A 79 -7.84 1.17 -4.96
C TYR A 79 -7.12 2.48 -4.72
N TYR A 80 -7.12 3.33 -5.75
CA TYR A 80 -6.69 4.73 -5.65
C TYR A 80 -7.62 5.63 -6.46
N ALA A 81 -7.67 6.91 -6.14
CA ALA A 81 -8.30 7.91 -6.98
C ALA A 81 -7.44 9.17 -7.03
N GLU A 82 -7.15 9.62 -8.25
CA GLU A 82 -6.52 10.92 -8.47
C GLU A 82 -7.51 12.05 -8.12
N GLU A 83 -6.99 13.25 -7.88
CA GLU A 83 -7.81 14.42 -7.56
C GLU A 83 -8.91 14.67 -8.59
N GLY A 84 -10.17 14.73 -8.13
CA GLY A 84 -11.36 14.87 -8.99
C GLY A 84 -11.73 13.62 -9.81
N GLY A 85 -10.98 12.52 -9.68
CA GLY A 85 -11.22 11.26 -10.38
C GLY A 85 -12.08 10.27 -9.61
N ASN A 86 -12.51 9.22 -10.31
CA ASN A 86 -13.20 8.07 -9.73
C ASN A 86 -12.20 7.07 -9.14
N TRP A 87 -12.66 6.22 -8.23
CA TRP A 87 -11.89 5.08 -7.74
C TRP A 87 -11.47 4.15 -8.88
N GLN A 88 -10.16 3.87 -8.94
CA GLN A 88 -9.53 2.94 -9.86
C GLN A 88 -9.03 1.73 -9.07
N LEU A 89 -9.32 0.54 -9.57
CA LEU A 89 -8.81 -0.71 -9.02
C LEU A 89 -7.33 -0.89 -9.39
N LEU A 90 -6.47 -1.04 -8.39
CA LEU A 90 -5.06 -1.35 -8.60
C LEU A 90 -4.79 -2.86 -8.56
N ALA A 91 -5.39 -3.55 -7.59
CA ALA A 91 -5.26 -4.99 -7.42
C ALA A 91 -6.52 -5.55 -6.76
N LYS A 92 -7.01 -6.70 -7.25
CA LYS A 92 -8.19 -7.39 -6.76
C LYS A 92 -7.85 -8.79 -6.28
N GLY A 93 -8.50 -9.25 -5.22
CA GLY A 93 -8.39 -10.60 -4.69
C GLY A 93 -7.00 -10.92 -4.16
N VAL A 94 -6.28 -9.93 -3.63
CA VAL A 94 -4.93 -10.15 -3.09
C VAL A 94 -5.04 -10.94 -1.80
N ASP A 95 -4.41 -12.12 -1.75
CA ASP A 95 -4.39 -12.94 -0.54
C ASP A 95 -3.63 -12.22 0.59
N ALA A 96 -4.34 -11.84 1.66
CA ALA A 96 -3.80 -11.12 2.80
C ALA A 96 -3.42 -12.04 3.98
N SER A 97 -3.37 -13.35 3.77
CA SER A 97 -3.05 -14.33 4.82
C SER A 97 -1.66 -14.12 5.47
N ASN A 98 -0.74 -13.38 4.84
CA ASN A 98 0.53 -12.98 5.47
C ASN A 98 0.35 -12.10 6.69
N LEU A 99 -0.80 -11.44 6.83
CA LEU A 99 -1.11 -10.64 8.02
C LEU A 99 -1.73 -11.48 9.14
N SER A 100 -1.93 -12.78 8.93
CA SER A 100 -2.47 -13.68 9.95
C SER A 100 -1.36 -14.21 10.86
N THR A 101 -1.67 -14.38 12.14
CA THR A 101 -0.77 -15.01 13.12
C THR A 101 -0.36 -16.43 12.73
N GLN A 102 -1.17 -17.14 11.95
CA GLN A 102 -0.84 -18.47 11.44
C GLN A 102 0.36 -18.44 10.48
N LYS A 103 0.49 -17.40 9.66
CA LYS A 103 1.62 -17.27 8.71
C LYS A 103 2.77 -16.43 9.26
N SER A 104 2.49 -15.29 9.87
CA SER A 104 3.53 -14.37 10.35
C SER A 104 4.04 -14.72 11.76
N GLY A 105 3.33 -15.60 12.47
CA GLY A 105 3.62 -15.95 13.86
C GLY A 105 3.42 -14.79 14.84
N GLY A 106 3.63 -15.07 16.13
CA GLY A 106 3.46 -14.09 17.20
C GLY A 106 2.01 -13.89 17.64
N PHE A 107 1.80 -12.88 18.49
CA PHE A 107 0.54 -12.66 19.21
C PHE A 107 -0.18 -11.36 18.82
N LEU A 108 0.38 -10.60 17.88
CA LEU A 108 -0.19 -9.34 17.39
C LEU A 108 -1.18 -9.58 16.25
N GLY A 109 -2.24 -8.78 16.22
CA GLY A 109 -3.15 -8.65 15.07
C GLY A 109 -2.59 -7.73 13.98
N ALA A 110 -3.30 -7.66 12.86
CA ALA A 110 -2.96 -6.73 11.77
C ALA A 110 -3.45 -5.31 12.08
N CYS A 111 -2.55 -4.33 11.94
CA CYS A 111 -2.85 -2.91 12.06
C CYS A 111 -2.93 -2.27 10.66
N ILE A 112 -3.81 -1.29 10.50
CA ILE A 112 -3.87 -0.45 9.28
C ILE A 112 -3.60 0.98 9.69
N GLY A 113 -2.66 1.64 9.02
CA GLY A 113 -2.27 2.99 9.38
C GLY A 113 -1.61 3.76 8.23
N LEU A 114 -1.47 5.06 8.44
CA LEU A 114 -0.68 5.90 7.56
C LEU A 114 0.80 5.53 7.65
N TYR A 115 1.48 5.54 6.51
CA TYR A 115 2.89 5.20 6.41
C TYR A 115 3.63 6.21 5.55
N ALA A 116 4.81 6.62 5.98
CA ALA A 116 5.74 7.41 5.18
C ALA A 116 7.18 6.99 5.49
N SER A 117 8.02 6.91 4.47
CA SER A 117 9.45 6.64 4.60
C SER A 117 10.23 7.33 3.49
N SER A 118 11.45 7.75 3.82
CA SER A 118 12.47 8.22 2.88
C SER A 118 13.66 7.26 2.75
N ASN A 119 13.60 6.14 3.47
CA ASN A 119 14.63 5.10 3.49
C ASN A 119 13.99 3.77 3.07
N LYS A 120 13.73 3.63 1.78
CA LYS A 120 13.35 2.35 1.19
C LYS A 120 14.61 1.47 1.11
N GLU A 121 14.96 0.83 2.22
CA GLU A 121 15.92 -0.28 2.23
C GLU A 121 15.26 -1.55 1.67
#